data_AF-A0A2E9QCN7-F1
#
_entry.id   AF-A0A2E9QCN7-F1
#
_cell.length_a   1.000
_cell.length_b   1.000
_cell.length_c   1.000
_cell.angle_alpha   90.00
_cell.angle_beta   90.00
_cell.angle_gamma   90.00
#
_symmetry.space_group_name_H-M   'P 1'
#
loop_
_entity.id
_entity.type
_entity.pdbx_description
1 polymer ?
#
loop_
_entity_poly.entity_id
_entity_poly.type
_entity_poly.pdbx_seq_one_letter_code
_entity_poly.pdbx_strand_id
1 'polypeptide(L)'
;MRFLVTGSIRSDNGPRKILTGALIFFLLFTAAHFAREWSSVGYSPAQVNENLGGEFSSQAVLLLEDLHIDLVLFGMALLFIGSVLYQIRGSRTLRNGIFLGLSVLILVYIAARFLVPLSGVFAYAVVFLYFSVHAMLAGVLIWILVDLYRGNG
;
A
#
# COMPACT_ATOMS: atom_id res chain seq x y z
N MET A 1 28.80 15.55 -2.08
CA MET A 1 27.41 15.53 -2.58
C MET A 1 27.26 14.61 -3.80
N ARG A 2 27.73 13.36 -3.73
CA ARG A 2 27.65 12.43 -4.87
C ARG A 2 26.24 11.89 -5.08
N PHE A 3 25.46 11.78 -4.00
CA PHE A 3 24.06 11.37 -4.00
C PHE A 3 23.14 12.23 -4.90
N LEU A 4 23.30 13.56 -4.86
CA LEU A 4 22.53 14.50 -5.70
C LEU A 4 22.91 14.42 -7.19
N VAL A 5 24.12 13.93 -7.50
CA VAL A 5 24.67 13.91 -8.86
C VAL A 5 24.51 12.53 -9.52
N THR A 6 24.55 11.44 -8.77
CA THR A 6 24.47 10.06 -9.31
C THR A 6 23.17 9.33 -8.99
N GLY A 7 22.31 9.87 -8.10
CA GLY A 7 21.05 9.24 -7.71
C GLY A 7 21.19 7.88 -7.02
N SER A 8 22.42 7.49 -6.65
CA SER A 8 22.71 6.15 -6.14
C SER A 8 22.84 6.18 -4.62
N ILE A 9 21.87 5.55 -3.93
CA ILE A 9 21.90 5.34 -2.47
C ILE A 9 23.01 4.35 -2.04
N ARG A 10 23.68 3.69 -3.00
CA ARG A 10 24.50 2.51 -2.72
C ARG A 10 25.94 2.78 -2.31
N SER A 11 26.55 3.89 -2.70
CA SER A 11 27.99 4.09 -2.48
C SER A 11 28.33 4.60 -1.08
N ASP A 12 27.38 5.19 -0.36
CA ASP A 12 27.67 5.96 0.85
C ASP A 12 26.82 5.47 2.03
N ASN A 13 27.43 5.36 3.22
CA ASN A 13 26.73 5.01 4.46
C ASN A 13 25.61 6.02 4.83
N GLY A 14 25.69 7.27 4.35
CA GLY A 14 24.70 8.33 4.60
C GLY A 14 23.35 8.08 3.91
N PRO A 15 23.29 7.99 2.57
CA PRO A 15 22.09 7.67 1.81
C PRO A 15 21.38 6.40 2.29
N ARG A 16 22.12 5.35 2.67
CA ARG A 16 21.52 4.11 3.19
C ARG A 16 20.79 4.32 4.52
N LYS A 17 21.32 5.16 5.42
CA LYS A 17 20.66 5.54 6.67
C LYS A 17 19.38 6.34 6.42
N ILE A 18 19.40 7.28 5.48
CA ILE A 18 18.22 8.06 5.08
C ILE A 18 17.14 7.14 4.52
N LEU A 19 17.49 6.22 3.61
CA LEU A 19 16.55 5.25 3.07
C LEU A 19 15.97 4.34 4.15
N THR A 20 16.80 3.87 5.08
CA THR A 20 16.33 3.04 6.19
C THR A 20 15.36 3.79 7.10
N GLY A 21 15.66 5.04 7.42
CA GLY A 21 14.72 5.92 8.13
C GLY A 21 13.41 6.08 7.38
N ALA A 22 13.47 6.32 6.06
CA ALA A 22 12.29 6.42 5.22
C ALA A 22 11.46 5.12 5.17
N LEU A 23 12.11 3.95 5.18
CA LEU A 23 11.44 2.64 5.26
C LEU A 23 10.76 2.42 6.62
N ILE A 24 11.36 2.90 7.73
CA ILE A 24 10.73 2.87 9.06
C ILE A 24 9.49 3.77 9.07
N PHE A 25 9.59 5.00 8.56
CA PHE A 25 8.43 5.88 8.42
C PHE A 25 7.35 5.28 7.54
N PHE A 26 7.73 4.61 6.45
CA PHE A 26 6.80 3.90 5.58
C PHE A 26 6.09 2.74 6.30
N LEU A 27 6.79 2.00 7.16
CA LEU A 27 6.20 0.96 7.98
C LEU A 27 5.21 1.53 8.99
N LEU A 28 5.58 2.61 9.70
CA LEU A 28 4.68 3.32 10.61
C LEU A 28 3.44 3.86 9.88
N PHE A 29 3.65 4.42 8.69
CA PHE A 29 2.58 4.90 7.82
C PHE A 29 1.63 3.77 7.42
N THR A 30 2.17 2.62 7.00
CA THR A 30 1.37 1.45 6.62
C THR A 30 0.61 0.89 7.82
N ALA A 31 1.21 0.86 9.00
CA ALA A 31 0.55 0.44 10.23
C ALA A 31 -0.56 1.43 10.67
N ALA A 32 -0.34 2.73 10.52
CA ALA A 32 -1.35 3.75 10.79
C ALA A 32 -2.53 3.66 9.81
N HIS A 33 -2.24 3.45 8.52
CA HIS A 33 -3.26 3.19 7.51
C HIS A 33 -4.06 1.93 7.85
N PHE A 34 -3.38 0.85 8.25
CA PHE A 34 -4.02 -0.38 8.66
C PHE A 34 -4.97 -0.15 9.86
N ALA A 35 -4.49 0.55 10.90
CA ALA A 35 -5.28 0.87 12.07
C ALA A 35 -6.48 1.79 11.77
N ARG A 36 -6.31 2.76 10.87
CA ARG A 36 -7.42 3.61 10.39
C ARG A 36 -8.49 2.75 9.74
N GLU A 37 -8.13 1.91 8.79
CA GLU A 37 -9.10 1.12 8.05
C GLU A 37 -9.82 0.09 8.93
N TRP A 38 -9.11 -0.44 9.92
CA TRP A 38 -9.71 -1.27 10.97
C TRP A 38 -10.83 -0.52 11.70
N SER A 39 -10.62 0.77 12.01
CA SER A 39 -11.58 1.57 12.75
C SER A 39 -12.77 2.05 11.91
N SER A 40 -12.59 2.29 10.60
CA SER A 40 -13.63 2.82 9.71
C SER A 40 -14.44 1.74 9.00
N VAL A 41 -13.79 0.65 8.58
CA VAL A 41 -14.42 -0.40 7.74
C VAL A 41 -14.59 -1.72 8.48
N GLY A 42 -13.59 -2.09 9.30
CA GLY A 42 -13.56 -3.37 10.02
C GLY A 42 -12.85 -4.49 9.26
N TYR A 43 -12.74 -5.67 9.86
CA TYR A 43 -11.89 -6.77 9.38
C TYR A 43 -12.64 -8.09 9.19
N SER A 44 -13.95 -8.09 9.42
CA SER A 44 -14.85 -9.20 9.15
C SER A 44 -15.90 -8.81 8.12
N PRO A 45 -16.40 -9.75 7.29
CA PRO A 45 -17.46 -9.45 6.34
C PRO A 45 -18.72 -8.87 7.01
N ALA A 46 -19.01 -9.26 8.26
CA ALA A 46 -20.14 -8.72 9.03
C ALA A 46 -19.97 -7.22 9.33
N GLN A 47 -18.80 -6.82 9.87
CA GLN A 47 -18.50 -5.41 10.15
C GLN A 47 -18.45 -4.58 8.87
N VAL A 48 -17.88 -5.12 7.79
CA VAL A 48 -17.82 -4.43 6.49
C VAL A 48 -19.22 -4.18 5.95
N ASN A 49 -20.13 -5.16 6.06
CA ASN A 49 -21.52 -4.98 5.67
C ASN A 49 -22.28 -4.00 6.58
N GLU A 50 -21.97 -3.98 7.87
CA GLU A 50 -22.56 -3.03 8.82
C GLU A 50 -22.13 -1.59 8.50
N ASN A 51 -20.84 -1.39 8.23
CA ASN A 51 -20.27 -0.06 7.99
C ASN A 51 -20.53 0.44 6.55
N LEU A 52 -20.52 -0.44 5.55
CA LEU A 52 -20.60 -0.07 4.13
C LEU A 52 -21.89 -0.52 3.41
N GLY A 53 -22.67 -1.45 3.97
CA GLY A 53 -23.81 -2.08 3.30
C GLY A 53 -25.15 -1.32 3.40
N GLY A 54 -25.14 -0.09 3.93
CA GLY A 54 -26.34 0.74 4.06
C GLY A 54 -26.94 1.22 2.72
N GLU A 55 -27.99 2.04 2.79
CA GLU A 55 -28.61 2.61 1.58
C GLU A 55 -27.58 3.36 0.73
N PHE A 56 -27.47 3.00 -0.57
CA PHE A 56 -26.42 3.49 -1.45
C PHE A 56 -26.31 5.03 -1.51
N SER A 57 -27.43 5.76 -1.43
CA SER A 57 -27.46 7.22 -1.55
C SER A 57 -26.79 7.94 -0.35
N SER A 58 -26.99 7.46 0.87
CA SER A 58 -26.36 8.01 2.08
C SER A 58 -24.92 7.51 2.24
N GLN A 59 -24.68 6.25 1.88
CA GLN A 59 -23.36 5.64 1.99
C GLN A 59 -22.39 6.09 0.90
N ALA A 60 -22.87 6.46 -0.29
CA ALA A 60 -22.00 6.96 -1.36
C ALA A 60 -21.26 8.24 -0.98
N VAL A 61 -21.87 9.15 -0.20
CA VAL A 61 -21.23 10.41 0.22
C VAL A 61 -20.11 10.13 1.24
N LEU A 62 -20.39 9.30 2.25
CA LEU A 62 -19.39 8.89 3.24
C LEU A 62 -18.26 8.08 2.60
N LEU A 63 -18.59 7.19 1.66
CA LEU A 63 -17.62 6.44 0.86
C LEU A 63 -16.74 7.35 0.00
N LEU A 64 -17.27 8.44 -0.55
CA LEU A 64 -16.48 9.43 -1.32
C LEU A 64 -15.51 10.21 -0.42
N GLU A 65 -15.92 10.54 0.80
CA GLU A 65 -15.03 11.17 1.79
C GLU A 65 -13.91 10.22 2.19
N ASP A 66 -14.23 8.97 2.54
CA ASP A 66 -13.20 7.98 2.84
C ASP A 66 -12.29 7.66 1.65
N LEU A 67 -12.85 7.65 0.44
CA LEU A 67 -12.11 7.37 -0.79
C LEU A 67 -10.98 8.37 -1.02
N HIS A 68 -11.20 9.67 -0.77
CA HIS A 68 -10.13 10.65 -1.01
C HIS A 68 -8.94 10.40 -0.10
N ILE A 69 -9.19 10.05 1.17
CA ILE A 69 -8.12 9.78 2.13
C ILE A 69 -7.39 8.50 1.72
N ASP A 70 -8.12 7.45 1.32
CA ASP A 70 -7.52 6.21 0.85
C ASP A 70 -6.70 6.39 -0.43
N LEU A 71 -7.19 7.15 -1.39
CA LEU A 71 -6.45 7.47 -2.61
C LEU A 71 -5.18 8.25 -2.31
N VAL A 72 -5.22 9.18 -1.36
CA VAL A 72 -4.02 9.89 -0.90
C VAL A 72 -3.07 8.91 -0.22
N LEU A 73 -3.55 8.07 0.70
CA LEU A 73 -2.69 7.19 1.48
C LEU A 73 -2.05 6.08 0.61
N PHE A 74 -2.86 5.42 -0.22
CA PHE A 74 -2.36 4.45 -1.19
C PHE A 74 -1.52 5.10 -2.28
N GLY A 75 -1.86 6.30 -2.75
CA GLY A 75 -1.07 7.06 -3.71
C GLY A 75 0.33 7.36 -3.17
N MET A 76 0.42 7.85 -1.93
CA MET A 76 1.69 8.07 -1.24
C MET A 76 2.48 6.78 -1.08
N ALA A 77 1.82 5.67 -0.74
CA ALA A 77 2.47 4.37 -0.63
C ALA A 77 3.02 3.86 -1.97
N LEU A 78 2.25 4.00 -3.06
CA LEU A 78 2.68 3.62 -4.40
C LEU A 78 3.83 4.49 -4.89
N LEU A 79 3.79 5.80 -4.67
CA LEU A 79 4.89 6.70 -5.03
C LEU A 79 6.17 6.34 -4.27
N PHE A 80 6.05 6.10 -2.96
CA PHE A 80 7.17 5.66 -2.14
C PHE A 80 7.75 4.34 -2.65
N ILE A 81 6.92 3.30 -2.80
CA ILE A 81 7.36 1.99 -3.30
C ILE A 81 7.97 2.12 -4.70
N GLY A 82 7.32 2.82 -5.63
CA GLY A 82 7.84 3.03 -6.98
C GLY A 82 9.22 3.69 -6.96
N SER A 83 9.40 4.72 -6.13
CA SER A 83 10.68 5.43 -5.99
C SER A 83 11.79 4.54 -5.43
N VAL A 84 11.47 3.64 -4.49
CA VAL A 84 12.43 2.72 -3.89
C VAL A 84 12.72 1.54 -4.81
N LEU A 85 11.70 0.96 -5.44
CA LEU A 85 11.81 -0.13 -6.41
C LEU A 85 12.80 0.21 -7.52
N TYR A 86 12.78 1.45 -8.03
CA TYR A 86 13.73 1.90 -9.06
C TYR A 86 15.22 1.73 -8.65
N GLN A 87 15.50 1.67 -7.36
CA GLN A 87 16.85 1.64 -6.79
C GLN A 87 17.33 0.22 -6.39
N ILE A 88 16.45 -0.79 -6.44
CA ILE A 88 16.72 -2.20 -6.07
C ILE A 88 17.40 -2.94 -7.24
N ARG A 89 18.21 -3.99 -6.96
CA ARG A 89 18.90 -4.82 -7.98
C ARG A 89 17.97 -5.72 -8.81
N GLY A 90 16.68 -5.79 -8.47
CA GLY A 90 15.71 -6.64 -9.16
C GLY A 90 15.60 -6.34 -10.66
N SER A 91 15.21 -7.35 -11.43
CA SER A 91 14.94 -7.18 -12.86
C SER A 91 13.86 -6.11 -13.09
N ARG A 92 13.94 -5.38 -14.21
CA ARG A 92 12.94 -4.36 -14.56
C ARG A 92 11.54 -4.97 -14.64
N THR A 93 11.43 -6.17 -15.21
CA THR A 93 10.17 -6.90 -15.32
C THR A 93 9.55 -7.21 -13.95
N LEU A 94 10.35 -7.69 -12.99
CA LEU A 94 9.87 -7.97 -11.64
C LEU A 94 9.38 -6.70 -10.94
N ARG A 95 10.17 -5.62 -11.01
CA ARG A 95 9.83 -4.33 -10.38
C ARG A 95 8.54 -3.74 -10.97
N ASN A 96 8.40 -3.76 -12.29
CA ASN A 96 7.19 -3.31 -12.97
C ASN A 96 5.98 -4.19 -12.62
N GLY A 97 6.17 -5.51 -12.56
CA GLY A 97 5.12 -6.45 -12.17
C GLY A 97 4.62 -6.21 -10.74
N ILE A 98 5.53 -5.97 -9.80
CA ILE A 98 5.18 -5.60 -8.41
C ILE A 98 4.39 -4.30 -8.37
N PHE A 99 4.89 -3.25 -9.03
CA PHE A 99 4.24 -1.94 -9.04
C PHE A 99 2.85 -2.00 -9.68
N LEU A 100 2.72 -2.65 -10.83
CA LEU A 100 1.45 -2.85 -11.51
C LEU A 100 0.50 -3.71 -10.67
N GLY A 101 1.00 -4.81 -10.08
CA GLY A 101 0.21 -5.69 -9.23
C GLY A 101 -0.36 -4.96 -8.01
N LEU A 102 0.46 -4.19 -7.29
CA LEU A 102 0.00 -3.35 -6.18
C LEU A 102 -1.04 -2.32 -6.64
N SER A 103 -0.79 -1.65 -7.78
CA SER A 103 -1.70 -0.64 -8.31
C SER A 103 -3.07 -1.24 -8.65
N VAL A 104 -3.09 -2.39 -9.33
CA VAL A 104 -4.33 -3.10 -9.67
C VAL A 104 -5.04 -3.57 -8.41
N LEU A 105 -4.31 -4.15 -7.46
CA LEU A 105 -4.89 -4.66 -6.22
C LEU A 105 -5.56 -3.55 -5.39
N ILE A 106 -4.93 -2.38 -5.31
CA ILE A 106 -5.49 -1.18 -4.65
C ILE A 106 -6.73 -0.68 -5.39
N LEU A 107 -6.71 -0.60 -6.72
CA LEU A 107 -7.88 -0.17 -7.50
C LEU A 107 -9.05 -1.13 -7.34
N VAL A 108 -8.80 -2.44 -7.37
CA VAL A 108 -9.84 -3.46 -7.16
C VAL A 108 -10.36 -3.43 -5.73
N TYR A 109 -9.49 -3.21 -4.74
CA TYR A 109 -9.89 -2.99 -3.34
C TYR A 109 -10.88 -1.83 -3.21
N ILE A 110 -10.50 -0.67 -3.76
CA ILE A 110 -11.33 0.54 -3.75
C ILE A 110 -12.67 0.27 -4.46
N ALA A 111 -12.64 -0.32 -5.65
CA ALA A 111 -13.84 -0.64 -6.40
C ALA A 111 -14.77 -1.58 -5.62
N ALA A 112 -14.22 -2.60 -4.95
CA ALA A 112 -15.00 -3.55 -4.17
C ALA A 112 -15.77 -2.86 -3.03
N ARG A 113 -15.23 -1.81 -2.39
CA ARG A 113 -15.93 -1.04 -1.34
C ARG A 113 -17.24 -0.42 -1.86
N PHE A 114 -17.24 0.12 -3.09
CA PHE A 114 -18.43 0.70 -3.71
C PHE A 114 -19.49 -0.33 -4.12
N LEU A 115 -19.10 -1.61 -4.21
CA LEU A 115 -20.02 -2.69 -4.57
C LEU A 115 -20.68 -3.33 -3.34
N VAL A 116 -20.16 -3.12 -2.12
CA VAL A 116 -20.74 -3.66 -0.88
C VAL A 116 -22.23 -3.31 -0.71
N PRO A 117 -22.70 -2.06 -0.93
CA PRO A 117 -24.13 -1.75 -0.83
C PRO A 117 -25.01 -2.51 -1.84
N LEU A 118 -24.44 -2.98 -2.95
CA LEU A 118 -25.18 -3.73 -3.97
C LEU A 118 -25.33 -5.21 -3.61
N SER A 119 -24.36 -5.77 -2.89
CA SER A 119 -24.41 -7.16 -2.41
C SER A 119 -23.39 -7.40 -1.30
N GLY A 120 -23.84 -8.06 -0.22
CA GLY A 120 -22.96 -8.42 0.89
C GLY A 120 -21.87 -9.45 0.55
N VAL A 121 -21.89 -10.07 -0.64
CA VAL A 121 -20.78 -10.88 -1.15
C VAL A 121 -19.51 -10.04 -1.31
N PHE A 122 -19.63 -8.77 -1.68
CA PHE A 122 -18.47 -7.91 -1.89
C PHE A 122 -17.74 -7.58 -0.59
N ALA A 123 -18.37 -7.72 0.58
CA ALA A 123 -17.70 -7.59 1.87
C ALA A 123 -16.57 -8.63 2.05
N TYR A 124 -16.77 -9.86 1.57
CA TYR A 124 -15.70 -10.87 1.57
C TYR A 124 -14.53 -10.46 0.67
N ALA A 125 -14.84 -9.88 -0.48
CA ALA A 125 -13.83 -9.37 -1.41
C ALA A 125 -13.03 -8.22 -0.78
N VAL A 126 -13.70 -7.26 -0.13
CA VAL A 126 -13.05 -6.14 0.58
C VAL A 126 -12.06 -6.66 1.62
N VAL A 127 -12.47 -7.59 2.48
CA VAL A 127 -11.60 -8.19 3.50
C VAL A 127 -10.39 -8.89 2.86
N PHE A 128 -10.64 -9.75 1.87
CA PHE A 128 -9.57 -10.49 1.19
C PHE A 128 -8.57 -9.55 0.50
N LEU A 129 -9.07 -8.57 -0.24
CA LEU A 129 -8.25 -7.60 -0.97
C LEU A 129 -7.44 -6.73 -0.01
N TYR A 130 -8.05 -6.27 1.08
CA TYR A 130 -7.36 -5.50 2.10
C TYR A 130 -6.15 -6.24 2.68
N PHE A 131 -6.33 -7.49 3.13
CA PHE A 131 -5.21 -8.29 3.63
C PHE A 131 -4.19 -8.60 2.54
N SER A 132 -4.63 -8.83 1.31
CA SER A 132 -3.74 -9.06 0.17
C SER A 132 -2.86 -7.85 -0.13
N VAL A 133 -3.42 -6.63 -0.08
CA VAL A 133 -2.65 -5.38 -0.27
C VAL A 133 -1.57 -5.28 0.80
N HIS A 134 -1.94 -5.45 2.08
CA HIS A 134 -0.99 -5.33 3.18
C HIS A 134 0.08 -6.43 3.16
N ALA A 135 -0.31 -7.67 2.85
CA ALA A 135 0.64 -8.77 2.68
C ALA A 135 1.63 -8.51 1.53
N MET A 136 1.14 -7.97 0.40
CA MET A 136 2.00 -7.61 -0.72
C MET A 136 2.94 -6.44 -0.37
N LEU A 137 2.43 -5.39 0.28
CA LEU A 137 3.26 -4.28 0.78
C LEU A 137 4.35 -4.78 1.73
N ALA A 138 4.02 -5.66 2.68
CA ALA A 138 4.97 -6.27 3.60
C ALA A 138 6.02 -7.12 2.86
N GLY A 139 5.60 -7.95 1.90
CA GLY A 139 6.51 -8.76 1.08
C GLY A 139 7.49 -7.91 0.28
N VAL A 140 7.00 -6.81 -0.32
CA VAL A 140 7.83 -5.84 -1.05
C VAL A 140 8.81 -5.15 -0.12
N LEU A 141 8.38 -4.76 1.08
CA LEU A 141 9.25 -4.15 2.08
C LEU A 141 10.36 -5.11 2.53
N ILE A 142 10.02 -6.37 2.82
CA ILE A 142 11.01 -7.40 3.16
C ILE A 142 12.00 -7.57 2.02
N TRP A 143 11.52 -7.63 0.78
CA TRP A 143 12.38 -7.75 -0.39
C TRP A 143 13.32 -6.55 -0.55
N ILE A 144 12.83 -5.32 -0.39
CA ILE A 144 13.63 -4.10 -0.37
C ILE A 144 14.74 -4.21 0.69
N LEU A 145 14.38 -4.56 1.93
CA LEU A 145 15.34 -4.67 3.02
C LEU A 145 16.39 -5.75 2.72
N VAL A 146 15.96 -6.92 2.24
CA VAL A 146 16.87 -7.99 1.85
C VAL A 146 17.82 -7.56 0.73
N ASP A 147 17.38 -6.82 -0.28
CA ASP A 147 18.28 -6.33 -1.35
C ASP A 147 19.27 -5.28 -0.85
N LEU A 148 18.83 -4.37 0.02
CA LEU A 148 19.67 -3.29 0.56
C LEU A 148 20.74 -3.80 1.54
N TYR A 149 20.42 -4.87 2.28
CA TYR A 149 21.27 -5.42 3.33
C TYR A 149 21.96 -6.73 2.98
N ARG A 150 21.59 -7.39 1.86
CA ARG A 150 22.46 -8.39 1.23
C ARG A 150 23.74 -7.67 0.82
N GLY A 151 24.79 -7.90 1.61
CA GLY A 151 26.06 -7.21 1.51
C GLY A 151 26.63 -7.21 0.09
N ASN A 152 27.46 -6.20 -0.18
CA ASN A 152 28.56 -6.41 -1.10
C ASN A 152 29.43 -7.51 -0.47
N GLY A 153 29.21 -8.76 -0.88
CA GLY A 153 30.34 -9.66 -1.07
C GLY A 153 31.15 -9.14 -2.24
#